data_AF-A0A314ZII8-F1
#
_entry.id   AF-A0A314ZII8-F1
#
_cell.length_a   1.000
_cell.length_b   1.000
_cell.length_c   1.000
_cell.angle_alpha   90.00
_cell.angle_beta   90.00
_cell.angle_gamma   90.00
#
_symmetry.space_group_name_H-M   'P 1'
#
loop_
_entity.id
_entity.type
_entity.pdbx_description
1 polymer ?
#
loop_
_entity_poly.entity_id
_entity_poly.type
_entity_poly.pdbx_seq_one_letter_code
_entity_poly.pdbx_strand_id
1 'polypeptide(L)'
;MKCFIDSLNVDESCLTNGYLDKVIDWIPGMKDIRLGDLPTFIQTTNHDDVMFNFCMEATDEVDKASAVVFLTFDALEQDVMDALSSIMIPPLYTVCPIQLLLNQIPEDSLSPIGRGGPTKVQGGAAAPPLAGKTIVGA
;
A
#
# COMPACT_ATOMS: atom_id res chain seq x y z
N MET A 1 2.69 -5.43 -11.91
CA MET A 1 1.56 -5.69 -11.00
C MET A 1 0.23 -5.89 -11.75
N LYS A 2 0.06 -5.30 -12.94
CA LYS A 2 -1.11 -5.55 -13.80
C LYS A 2 -1.43 -7.04 -14.10
N CYS A 3 -0.42 -7.87 -14.43
CA CYS A 3 -0.62 -9.31 -14.66
C CYS A 3 -1.16 -10.07 -13.43
N PHE A 4 -0.92 -9.55 -12.22
CA PHE A 4 -1.39 -10.15 -10.97
C PHE A 4 -2.90 -9.98 -10.83
N ILE A 5 -3.42 -8.76 -11.06
CA ILE A 5 -4.86 -8.49 -10.93
C ILE A 5 -5.65 -9.03 -12.13
N ASP A 6 -5.10 -8.97 -13.35
CA ASP A 6 -5.76 -9.54 -14.54
C ASP A 6 -5.99 -11.07 -14.38
N SER A 7 -5.07 -11.76 -13.69
CA SER A 7 -5.17 -13.20 -13.40
C SER A 7 -6.17 -13.53 -12.28
N LEU A 8 -6.67 -12.51 -11.57
CA LEU A 8 -7.67 -12.62 -10.51
C LEU A 8 -9.08 -12.30 -10.99
N ASN A 9 -9.31 -12.07 -12.28
CA ASN A 9 -10.66 -11.91 -12.82
C ASN A 9 -11.41 -13.25 -12.72
N VAL A 10 -12.32 -13.34 -11.74
CA VAL A 10 -13.11 -14.53 -11.43
C VAL A 10 -14.42 -14.50 -12.23
N ASP A 11 -14.87 -15.66 -12.73
CA ASP A 11 -16.15 -15.80 -13.45
C ASP A 11 -17.29 -16.18 -12.47
N GLU A 12 -18.56 -15.85 -12.77
CA GLU A 12 -19.63 -15.89 -11.75
C GLU A 12 -19.94 -17.33 -11.29
N SER A 13 -19.68 -18.30 -12.16
CA SER A 13 -19.77 -19.73 -11.86
C SER A 13 -18.77 -20.22 -10.82
N CYS A 14 -17.67 -19.49 -10.60
CA CYS A 14 -16.61 -19.85 -9.68
C CYS A 14 -17.01 -19.68 -8.20
N LEU A 15 -17.86 -18.71 -7.88
CA LEU A 15 -18.22 -18.40 -6.49
C LEU A 15 -19.05 -19.51 -5.82
N THR A 16 -19.62 -20.43 -6.59
CA THR A 16 -20.54 -21.48 -6.10
C THR A 16 -20.06 -22.91 -6.31
N ASN A 17 -18.95 -23.14 -7.03
CA ASN A 17 -18.51 -24.49 -7.45
C ASN A 17 -17.27 -25.05 -6.72
N GLY A 18 -16.84 -24.42 -5.62
CA GLY A 18 -15.62 -24.78 -4.90
C GLY A 18 -14.34 -24.15 -5.47
N TYR A 19 -14.45 -23.20 -6.41
CA TYR A 19 -13.31 -22.46 -6.96
C TYR A 19 -12.50 -21.71 -5.89
N LEU A 20 -13.13 -21.28 -4.80
CA LEU A 20 -12.46 -20.59 -3.69
C LEU A 20 -11.41 -21.47 -2.99
N ASP A 21 -11.53 -22.80 -3.08
CA ASP A 21 -10.55 -23.74 -2.53
C ASP A 21 -9.33 -23.96 -3.43
N LYS A 22 -9.33 -23.36 -4.63
CA LYS A 22 -8.22 -23.48 -5.56
C LYS A 22 -6.99 -22.76 -5.00
N VAL A 23 -5.90 -23.52 -4.86
CA VAL A 23 -4.59 -22.98 -4.51
C VAL A 23 -4.08 -22.11 -5.64
N ILE A 24 -3.53 -20.96 -5.29
CA ILE A 24 -2.87 -20.04 -6.21
C ILE A 24 -1.36 -20.26 -6.11
N ASP A 25 -0.80 -20.88 -7.13
CA ASP A 25 0.61 -21.26 -7.24
C ASP A 25 1.41 -20.40 -8.24
N TRP A 26 0.72 -19.57 -9.01
CA TRP A 26 1.30 -18.76 -10.08
C TRP A 26 1.74 -17.35 -9.64
N ILE A 27 1.50 -16.98 -8.38
CA ILE A 27 1.93 -15.69 -7.81
C ILE A 27 3.35 -15.84 -7.22
N PRO A 28 4.36 -15.14 -7.74
CA PRO A 28 5.69 -15.16 -7.15
C PRO A 28 5.68 -14.55 -5.73
N GLY A 29 6.36 -15.20 -4.80
CA GLY A 29 6.49 -14.74 -3.42
C GLY A 29 5.35 -15.14 -2.47
N MET A 30 4.21 -15.61 -3.00
CA MET A 30 3.10 -16.13 -2.19
C MET A 30 3.01 -17.65 -2.33
N LYS A 31 2.93 -18.35 -1.20
CA LYS A 31 2.82 -19.82 -1.14
C LYS A 31 1.58 -20.20 -0.36
N ASP A 32 0.96 -21.31 -0.76
CA ASP A 32 -0.12 -21.97 -0.02
C ASP A 32 -1.37 -21.12 0.24
N ILE A 33 -1.61 -20.07 -0.56
CA ILE A 33 -2.84 -19.28 -0.50
C ILE A 33 -3.91 -19.88 -1.40
N ARG A 34 -5.16 -19.78 -0.98
CA ARG A 34 -6.33 -20.09 -1.78
C ARG A 34 -6.95 -18.81 -2.31
N LEU A 35 -7.75 -18.92 -3.35
CA LEU A 35 -8.54 -17.78 -3.83
C LEU A 35 -9.48 -17.24 -2.75
N GLY A 36 -10.01 -18.11 -1.88
CA GLY A 36 -10.81 -17.69 -0.72
C GLY A 36 -10.06 -16.89 0.33
N ASP A 37 -8.72 -16.96 0.39
CA ASP A 37 -7.89 -16.21 1.34
C ASP A 37 -7.63 -14.77 0.88
N LEU A 38 -7.97 -14.47 -0.38
CA LEU A 38 -7.80 -13.15 -0.97
C LEU A 38 -8.93 -12.19 -0.55
N PRO A 39 -8.68 -10.87 -0.50
CA PRO A 39 -9.72 -9.90 -0.19
C PRO A 39 -10.96 -10.03 -1.08
N THR A 40 -12.14 -9.79 -0.52
CA THR A 40 -13.42 -9.99 -1.24
C THR A 40 -13.58 -9.08 -2.46
N PHE A 41 -12.92 -7.92 -2.49
CA PHE A 41 -12.99 -6.99 -3.62
C PHE A 41 -12.32 -7.51 -4.90
N ILE A 42 -11.48 -8.55 -4.81
CA ILE A 42 -10.97 -9.27 -5.99
C ILE A 42 -11.74 -10.55 -6.30
N GLN A 43 -12.73 -10.91 -5.47
CA GLN A 43 -13.65 -12.02 -5.72
C GLN A 43 -14.97 -11.53 -6.34
N THR A 44 -14.90 -10.54 -7.23
CA THR A 44 -16.07 -9.95 -7.89
C THR A 44 -16.03 -10.20 -9.39
N THR A 45 -17.20 -10.45 -9.96
CA THR A 45 -17.40 -10.58 -11.42
C THR A 45 -17.99 -9.30 -12.02
N ASN A 46 -18.32 -8.34 -11.14
CA ASN A 46 -18.85 -7.05 -11.53
C ASN A 46 -17.69 -6.15 -11.98
N HIS A 47 -17.60 -5.92 -13.29
CA HIS A 47 -16.63 -4.98 -13.87
C HIS A 47 -16.84 -3.52 -13.43
N ASP A 48 -18.00 -3.18 -12.87
CA ASP A 48 -18.29 -1.86 -12.30
C ASP A 48 -18.03 -1.80 -10.78
N ASP A 49 -17.43 -2.84 -10.18
CA ASP A 49 -17.07 -2.82 -8.76
C ASP A 49 -16.05 -1.72 -8.47
N VAL A 50 -16.43 -0.81 -7.57
CA VAL A 50 -15.65 0.39 -7.27
C VAL A 50 -14.28 0.04 -6.68
N MET A 51 -14.20 -0.97 -5.81
CA MET A 51 -12.96 -1.33 -5.14
C MET A 51 -12.04 -2.08 -6.09
N PHE A 52 -12.59 -2.99 -6.91
CA PHE A 52 -11.83 -3.66 -7.96
C PHE A 52 -11.22 -2.65 -8.95
N ASN A 53 -12.04 -1.72 -9.45
CA ASN A 53 -11.59 -0.69 -10.39
C ASN A 53 -10.55 0.25 -9.76
N PHE A 54 -10.74 0.64 -8.51
CA PHE A 54 -9.75 1.44 -7.79
C PHE A 54 -8.41 0.71 -7.66
N CYS A 55 -8.41 -0.57 -7.29
CA CYS A 55 -7.19 -1.37 -7.21
C CYS A 55 -6.50 -1.52 -8.57
N MET A 56 -7.26 -1.68 -9.65
CA MET A 56 -6.74 -1.72 -11.01
C MET A 56 -6.07 -0.39 -11.40
N GLU A 57 -6.75 0.73 -11.20
CA GLU A 57 -6.20 2.06 -11.50
C GLU A 57 -4.95 2.35 -10.68
N ALA A 58 -5.00 2.09 -9.36
CA ALA A 58 -3.83 2.26 -8.49
C ALA A 58 -2.64 1.44 -8.99
N THR A 59 -2.89 0.20 -9.41
CA THR A 59 -1.88 -0.71 -9.96
C THR A 59 -1.27 -0.21 -11.27
N ASP A 60 -2.06 0.37 -12.17
CA ASP A 60 -1.59 0.93 -13.44
C ASP A 60 -0.75 2.20 -13.23
N GLU A 61 -1.01 2.96 -12.17
CA GLU A 61 -0.25 4.17 -11.82
C GLU A 61 1.04 3.87 -11.01
N VAL A 62 1.19 2.66 -10.45
CA VAL A 62 2.38 2.28 -9.67
C VAL A 62 3.67 2.47 -10.46
N ASP A 63 3.68 2.14 -11.76
CA ASP A 63 4.88 2.24 -12.59
C ASP A 63 5.34 3.71 -12.81
N LYS A 64 4.46 4.68 -12.53
CA LYS A 64 4.77 6.13 -12.59
C LYS A 64 5.19 6.70 -11.25
N ALA A 65 5.09 5.93 -10.16
CA ALA A 65 5.50 6.37 -8.84
C ALA A 65 7.02 6.54 -8.76
N SER A 66 7.49 7.43 -7.89
CA SER A 66 8.94 7.55 -7.62
C SER A 66 9.46 6.45 -6.70
N ALA A 67 8.59 5.86 -5.89
CA ALA A 67 8.87 4.77 -4.96
C ALA A 67 7.56 4.15 -4.47
N VAL A 68 7.62 2.90 -4.02
CA VAL A 68 6.50 2.22 -3.35
C VAL A 68 6.90 1.86 -1.93
N VAL A 69 6.03 2.19 -0.97
CA VAL A 69 6.25 1.98 0.45
C VAL A 69 5.23 0.98 0.97
N PHE A 70 5.72 -0.14 1.50
CA PHE A 70 4.91 -1.14 2.20
C PHE A 70 5.04 -0.95 3.71
N LEU A 71 3.92 -0.96 4.42
CA LEU A 71 3.87 -0.89 5.88
C LEU A 71 4.12 -2.28 6.50
N THR A 72 5.25 -2.88 6.15
CA THR A 72 5.69 -4.21 6.57
C THR A 72 7.17 -4.17 6.94
N PHE A 73 7.78 -5.33 7.23
CA PHE A 73 9.22 -5.46 7.46
C PHE A 73 9.81 -6.64 6.71
N ASP A 74 11.04 -6.48 6.21
CA ASP A 74 11.67 -7.44 5.29
C ASP A 74 11.67 -8.87 5.83
N ALA A 75 11.97 -9.06 7.11
CA ALA A 75 12.01 -10.40 7.72
C ALA A 75 10.64 -11.09 7.79
N LEU A 76 9.52 -10.37 7.67
CA LEU A 76 8.17 -10.96 7.63
C LEU A 76 7.80 -11.43 6.22
N GLU A 77 8.16 -10.66 5.20
CA GLU A 77 7.62 -10.82 3.84
C GLU A 77 8.72 -10.86 2.77
N GLN A 78 9.92 -11.35 3.12
CA GLN A 78 11.09 -11.35 2.22
C GLN A 78 10.80 -11.92 0.83
N ASP A 79 10.16 -13.10 0.76
CA ASP A 79 9.82 -13.76 -0.50
C ASP A 79 8.91 -12.87 -1.39
N VAL A 80 8.00 -12.11 -0.78
CA VAL A 80 7.09 -11.18 -1.47
C VAL A 80 7.85 -9.93 -1.92
N MET A 81 8.70 -9.37 -1.07
CA MET A 81 9.49 -8.18 -1.41
C MET A 81 10.48 -8.46 -2.54
N ASP A 82 11.12 -9.62 -2.54
CA ASP A 82 12.04 -10.03 -3.60
C ASP A 82 11.30 -10.21 -4.94
N ALA A 83 10.12 -10.85 -4.89
CA ALA A 83 9.26 -11.01 -6.05
C ALA A 83 8.80 -9.66 -6.62
N LEU A 84 8.31 -8.75 -5.77
CA LEU A 84 7.86 -7.42 -6.17
C LEU A 84 9.01 -6.58 -6.72
N SER A 85 10.17 -6.60 -6.05
CA SER A 85 11.37 -5.91 -6.51
C SER A 85 11.86 -6.39 -7.87
N SER A 86 11.59 -7.66 -8.24
CA SER A 86 11.94 -8.18 -9.56
C SER A 86 10.96 -7.76 -10.66
N ILE A 87 9.73 -7.39 -10.31
CA ILE A 87 8.64 -7.11 -11.27
C ILE A 87 8.40 -5.60 -11.43
N MET A 88 8.69 -4.81 -10.39
CA MET A 88 8.42 -3.38 -10.35
C MET A 88 9.62 -2.56 -10.82
N ILE A 89 9.33 -1.45 -11.50
CA ILE A 89 10.33 -0.46 -11.92
C ILE A 89 10.72 0.48 -10.76
N PRO A 90 9.79 1.07 -9.98
CA PRO A 90 10.17 1.97 -8.91
C PRO A 90 10.81 1.23 -7.72
N PRO A 91 11.68 1.90 -6.95
CA PRO A 91 12.26 1.34 -5.75
C PRO A 91 11.19 1.02 -4.69
N LEU A 92 11.41 -0.08 -4.00
CA LEU A 92 10.52 -0.68 -3.01
C LEU A 92 11.12 -0.47 -1.60
N TYR A 93 10.30 0.00 -0.65
CA TYR A 93 10.73 0.23 0.73
C TYR A 93 9.75 -0.37 1.73
N THR A 94 10.27 -0.95 2.80
CA THR A 94 9.50 -1.39 3.96
C THR A 94 9.59 -0.36 5.09
N VAL A 95 8.45 0.05 5.63
CA VAL A 95 8.36 0.93 6.80
C VAL A 95 7.58 0.19 7.87
N CYS A 96 8.35 -0.53 8.69
CA CYS A 96 7.91 -1.47 9.72
C CYS A 96 7.15 -0.76 10.84
N PRO A 97 6.39 -1.46 11.71
CA PRO A 97 5.21 -0.92 12.36
C PRO A 97 5.48 0.44 12.97
N ILE A 98 4.55 1.38 12.76
CA ILE A 98 4.67 2.80 13.17
C ILE A 98 5.18 2.92 14.61
N GLN A 99 4.80 1.99 15.48
CA GLN A 99 5.28 1.90 16.86
C GLN A 99 6.82 1.79 17.01
N LEU A 100 7.49 1.06 16.12
CA LEU A 100 8.96 1.01 16.06
C LEU A 100 9.58 2.29 15.52
N LEU A 101 8.87 3.03 14.64
CA LEU A 101 9.32 4.37 14.23
C LEU A 101 9.15 5.40 15.34
N LEU A 102 8.08 5.34 16.13
CA LEU A 102 7.86 6.26 17.26
C LEU A 102 9.02 6.21 18.26
N ASN A 103 9.58 5.02 18.52
CA ASN A 103 10.74 4.86 19.42
C ASN A 103 12.04 5.46 18.88
N GLN A 104 12.09 5.82 17.58
CA GLN A 104 13.24 6.46 16.96
C GLN A 104 13.12 7.99 16.93
N ILE A 105 11.97 8.55 17.34
CA ILE A 105 11.77 9.98 17.46
C ILE A 105 12.43 10.43 18.77
N PRO A 106 13.41 11.35 18.74
CA PRO A 106 13.96 11.92 19.96
C PRO A 106 12.86 12.63 20.74
N GLU A 107 12.66 12.23 22.01
CA GLU A 107 11.68 12.81 22.94
C GLU A 107 11.80 14.35 23.04
N ASP A 108 13.00 14.90 22.79
CA ASP A 108 13.28 16.35 22.80
C ASP A 108 12.55 17.13 21.68
N SER A 109 12.01 16.46 20.67
CA SER A 109 11.24 17.10 19.59
C SER A 109 9.76 17.30 19.95
N LEU A 110 9.28 16.63 21.00
CA LEU A 110 7.94 16.85 21.54
C LEU A 110 8.00 18.04 22.52
N SER A 111 8.23 19.24 21.98
CA SER A 111 7.91 20.44 22.75
C SER A 111 6.44 20.31 23.16
N PRO A 112 6.09 20.29 24.46
CA PRO A 112 4.68 20.20 24.86
C PRO A 112 3.98 21.36 24.20
N ILE A 113 3.04 21.06 23.28
CA ILE A 113 2.20 22.05 22.63
C ILE A 113 1.65 22.92 23.74
N GLY A 114 2.23 24.12 23.85
CA GLY A 114 1.96 25.05 24.92
C GLY A 114 0.48 25.37 24.88
N ARG A 115 -0.22 24.99 25.94
CA ARG A 115 -1.53 25.56 26.28
C ARG A 115 -1.41 27.07 26.12
N GLY A 116 -2.17 27.62 25.17
CA GLY A 116 -2.01 28.98 24.69
C GLY A 116 -1.94 30.02 25.82
N GLY A 117 -0.85 30.79 25.80
CA GLY A 117 -0.78 32.14 26.37
C GLY A 117 -0.71 33.15 25.22
N PRO A 118 -1.18 34.39 25.40
CA PRO A 118 -1.38 35.33 24.30
C PRO A 118 -0.03 35.85 23.77
N THR A 119 0.41 35.39 22.60
CA THR A 119 1.59 35.95 21.94
C THR A 119 1.22 37.14 21.07
N LYS A 120 1.72 38.29 21.50
CA LYS A 120 1.78 39.56 20.78
C LYS A 120 2.39 39.32 19.39
N VAL A 121 1.68 39.75 18.35
CA VAL A 121 2.14 39.75 16.95
C VAL A 121 3.38 40.62 16.80
N GLN A 122 4.49 40.04 16.36
CA GLN A 122 5.60 40.75 15.76
C GLN A 122 5.96 40.03 14.45
N GLY A 123 5.81 40.74 13.33
CA GLY A 123 5.94 40.19 11.99
C GLY A 123 7.38 39.83 11.59
N GLY A 124 7.50 38.97 10.57
CA GLY A 124 8.75 38.71 9.89
C GLY A 124 8.73 37.49 8.96
N ALA A 125 8.79 37.78 7.65
CA ALA A 125 9.20 36.95 6.51
C ALA A 125 8.34 35.74 6.09
N ALA A 126 7.85 35.82 4.84
CA ALA A 126 7.19 34.76 4.11
C ALA A 126 8.17 33.63 3.74
N ALA A 127 7.81 32.39 4.07
CA ALA A 127 8.43 31.18 3.53
C ALA A 127 7.84 30.85 2.15
N PRO A 128 8.65 30.38 1.18
CA PRO A 128 8.15 30.04 -0.16
C PRO A 128 7.27 28.79 -0.11
N PRO A 129 6.31 28.65 -1.06
CA PRO A 129 5.34 27.58 -1.05
C PRO A 129 6.02 26.24 -1.35
N LEU A 130 5.81 25.26 -0.47
CA LEU A 130 6.17 23.86 -0.74
C LEU A 130 5.20 23.32 -1.79
N ALA A 131 5.74 23.07 -2.97
CA ALA A 131 5.03 22.40 -4.06
C ALA A 131 4.49 21.06 -3.58
N GLY A 132 3.19 20.85 -3.82
CA GLY A 132 2.45 19.67 -3.39
C GLY A 132 3.13 18.38 -3.81
N LYS A 133 3.42 17.53 -2.82
CA LYS A 133 3.70 16.11 -3.01
C LYS A 133 2.49 15.37 -2.48
N THR A 134 1.63 14.94 -3.39
CA THR A 134 0.57 13.99 -3.07
C THR A 134 1.25 12.68 -2.66
N ILE A 135 1.15 12.34 -1.39
CA ILE A 135 1.46 11.01 -0.89
C ILE A 135 0.19 10.20 -1.14
N VAL A 136 0.22 9.30 -2.12
CA VAL A 136 -0.82 8.30 -2.27
C VAL A 136 -0.46 7.17 -1.30
N GLY A 137 -1.15 7.14 -0.16
CA GLY A 137 -1.20 5.95 0.69
C GLY A 137 -2.31 5.03 0.20
N ALA A 138 -2.01 3.74 0.09
CA ALA A 138 -3.02 2.71 -0.09
C ALA A 138 -3.84 2.51 1.20
#